data_AF-A0A9D9TNY1-F1
#
_entry.id   AF-A0A9D9TNY1-F1
#
_cell.length_a   1.000
_cell.length_b   1.000
_cell.length_c   1.000
_cell.angle_alpha   90.00
_cell.angle_beta   90.00
_cell.angle_gamma   90.00
#
_symmetry.space_group_name_H-M   'P 1'
#
loop_
_entity.id
_entity.type
_entity.pdbx_description
1 polymer ?
#
loop_
_entity_poly.entity_id
_entity_poly.type
_entity_poly.pdbx_seq_one_letter_code
_entity_poly.pdbx_strand_id
1 'polypeptide(L)'
;MKIALICNTTAAFPLISWLRGQQLLAAIGINEQQTDFSQDLRQIAQQINQNITVLRRENLNNDLIGFVQSSQADLVLVLGCPFKIPASVLTLPKYGFFNIHFGSLPKYAGAVPVFWQIKNREPQCQLTIHKMNEKFDAGDIAIEIPFDLHKNQIYGAIEVMFGYATINGVFQLINALLGGTLTLKAQTKVSEQYTKRPQMQDMIVDFKNMSAAEIVALVKACNPWNKGAAVKFKGAFLKILEAKTVIAAEIKALPGNIILINSSEIHVACLGDETLIIQAIYTEQGYMVGENMATLGFKIGDTLG
;
A
#
# COMPACT_ATOMS: atom_id res chain seq x y z
N MET A 1 -4.52 12.05 -27.03
CA MET A 1 -4.21 10.70 -26.49
C MET A 1 -5.41 10.25 -25.66
N LYS A 2 -5.88 9.02 -25.85
CA LYS A 2 -6.93 8.39 -25.03
C LYS A 2 -6.30 7.43 -24.02
N ILE A 3 -6.59 7.61 -22.74
CA ILE A 3 -6.00 6.81 -21.66
C ILE A 3 -7.10 6.03 -20.96
N ALA A 4 -6.97 4.71 -20.93
CA ALA A 4 -7.81 3.86 -20.09
C ALA A 4 -7.06 3.51 -18.79
N LEU A 5 -7.77 3.46 -17.66
CA LEU A 5 -7.19 3.19 -16.35
C LEU A 5 -7.81 1.93 -15.74
N ILE A 6 -7.00 0.94 -15.41
CA ILE A 6 -7.40 -0.22 -14.61
C ILE A 6 -6.98 0.06 -13.16
N CYS A 7 -7.94 0.12 -12.22
CA CYS A 7 -7.63 0.46 -10.83
C CYS A 7 -8.50 -0.28 -9.79
N ASN A 8 -7.92 -0.62 -8.64
CA ASN A 8 -8.65 -1.26 -7.52
C ASN A 8 -8.24 -0.71 -6.15
N THR A 9 -7.90 0.57 -6.09
CA THR A 9 -7.45 1.26 -4.86
C THR A 9 -7.93 2.71 -4.86
N THR A 10 -8.26 3.23 -3.68
CA THR A 10 -8.67 4.63 -3.46
C THR A 10 -7.58 5.62 -3.86
N ALA A 11 -6.30 5.20 -3.87
CA ALA A 11 -5.18 6.02 -4.36
C ALA A 11 -5.31 6.41 -5.84
N ALA A 12 -6.22 5.78 -6.61
CA ALA A 12 -6.48 6.13 -8.00
C ALA A 12 -7.34 7.39 -8.18
N PHE A 13 -8.10 7.83 -7.18
CA PHE A 13 -9.04 8.96 -7.32
C PHE A 13 -8.38 10.27 -7.79
N PRO A 14 -7.22 10.69 -7.24
CA PRO A 14 -6.54 11.88 -7.75
C PRO A 14 -6.19 11.78 -9.23
N LEU A 15 -5.68 10.61 -9.67
CA LEU A 15 -5.34 10.38 -11.07
C LEU A 15 -6.59 10.40 -11.97
N ILE A 16 -7.69 9.77 -11.55
CA ILE A 16 -8.97 9.78 -12.28
C ILE A 16 -9.45 11.22 -12.48
N SER A 17 -9.48 12.01 -11.40
CA SER A 17 -9.90 13.40 -11.45
C SER A 17 -9.02 14.22 -12.38
N TRP A 18 -7.69 14.04 -12.29
CA TRP A 18 -6.75 14.75 -13.14
C TRP A 18 -6.88 14.38 -14.62
N LEU A 19 -6.90 13.08 -14.96
CA LEU A 19 -7.06 12.60 -16.34
C LEU A 19 -8.36 13.10 -16.97
N ARG A 20 -9.46 13.13 -16.20
CA ARG A 20 -10.73 13.70 -16.66
C ARG A 20 -10.62 15.19 -16.92
N GLY A 21 -10.02 15.95 -15.99
CA GLY A 21 -9.80 17.39 -16.15
C GLY A 21 -8.96 17.74 -17.39
N GLN A 22 -8.02 16.88 -17.76
CA GLN A 22 -7.21 16.99 -18.98
C GLN A 22 -7.90 16.43 -20.23
N GLN A 23 -9.13 15.91 -20.13
CA GLN A 23 -9.86 15.24 -21.21
C GLN A 23 -9.12 14.04 -21.82
N LEU A 24 -8.31 13.36 -21.01
CA LEU A 24 -7.52 12.19 -21.41
C LEU A 24 -8.17 10.85 -21.01
N LEU A 25 -9.05 10.86 -20.00
CA LEU A 25 -9.68 9.64 -19.49
C LEU A 25 -10.71 9.09 -20.48
N ALA A 26 -10.48 7.87 -20.98
CA ALA A 26 -11.34 7.19 -21.95
C ALA A 26 -12.25 6.14 -21.30
N ALA A 27 -11.71 5.32 -20.39
CA ALA A 27 -12.46 4.28 -19.70
C ALA A 27 -11.80 3.90 -18.36
N ILE A 28 -12.60 3.35 -17.44
CA ILE A 28 -12.11 2.80 -16.17
C ILE A 28 -12.41 1.30 -16.13
N GLY A 29 -11.40 0.50 -15.81
CA GLY A 29 -11.50 -0.93 -15.57
C GLY A 29 -11.34 -1.24 -14.08
N ILE A 30 -12.20 -2.08 -13.52
CA ILE A 30 -12.08 -2.60 -12.16
C ILE A 30 -12.23 -4.11 -12.17
N ASN A 31 -11.75 -4.78 -11.13
CA ASN A 31 -11.99 -6.21 -10.96
C ASN A 31 -13.45 -6.46 -10.52
N GLU A 32 -13.85 -7.73 -10.53
CA GLU A 32 -15.19 -8.18 -10.15
C GLU A 32 -15.49 -8.13 -8.64
N GLN A 33 -14.51 -7.81 -7.80
CA GLN A 33 -14.71 -7.78 -6.35
C GLN A 33 -15.52 -6.55 -5.94
N GLN A 34 -16.52 -6.78 -5.10
CA GLN A 34 -17.27 -5.71 -4.46
C GLN A 34 -16.55 -5.29 -3.18
N THR A 35 -16.03 -4.07 -3.19
CA THR A 35 -15.33 -3.42 -2.09
C THR A 35 -15.92 -2.02 -1.93
N ASP A 36 -15.69 -1.38 -0.78
CA ASP A 36 -16.11 0.01 -0.57
C ASP A 36 -15.58 0.92 -1.71
N PHE A 37 -14.31 0.72 -2.10
CA PHE A 37 -13.72 1.40 -3.25
C PHE A 37 -14.52 1.19 -4.55
N SER A 38 -14.88 -0.05 -4.89
CA SER A 38 -15.56 -0.32 -6.16
C SER A 38 -17.00 0.19 -6.17
N GLN A 39 -17.63 0.35 -5.00
CA GLN A 39 -18.92 1.01 -4.86
C GLN A 39 -18.81 2.54 -5.02
N ASP A 40 -17.90 3.17 -4.28
CA ASP A 40 -17.64 4.61 -4.36
C ASP A 40 -17.28 5.04 -5.79
N LEU A 41 -16.41 4.26 -6.45
CA LEU A 41 -15.99 4.54 -7.82
C LEU A 41 -17.16 4.45 -8.80
N ARG A 42 -18.09 3.49 -8.63
CA ARG A 42 -19.28 3.40 -9.50
C ARG A 42 -20.19 4.61 -9.35
N GLN A 43 -20.40 5.07 -8.11
CA GLN A 43 -21.18 6.27 -7.87
C GLN A 43 -20.53 7.51 -8.50
N ILE A 44 -19.22 7.69 -8.31
CA ILE A 44 -18.47 8.78 -8.94
C ILE A 44 -18.56 8.68 -10.45
N ALA A 45 -18.29 7.51 -11.03
CA ALA A 45 -18.32 7.28 -12.48
C ALA A 45 -19.68 7.61 -13.10
N GLN A 46 -20.78 7.27 -12.42
CA GLN A 46 -22.13 7.68 -12.83
C GLN A 46 -22.30 9.20 -12.86
N GLN A 47 -21.86 9.90 -11.81
CA GLN A 47 -21.93 11.37 -11.75
C GLN A 47 -21.13 12.05 -12.86
N ILE A 48 -20.05 11.41 -13.30
CA ILE A 48 -19.15 11.95 -14.32
C ILE A 48 -19.39 11.41 -15.73
N ASN A 49 -20.44 10.61 -15.93
CA ASN A 49 -20.76 9.90 -17.18
C ASN A 49 -19.57 9.10 -17.74
N GLN A 50 -18.80 8.46 -16.85
CA GLN A 50 -17.64 7.65 -17.22
C GLN A 50 -18.01 6.16 -17.23
N ASN A 51 -17.67 5.47 -18.31
CA ASN A 51 -17.89 4.03 -18.42
C ASN A 51 -16.94 3.26 -17.51
N ILE A 52 -17.51 2.32 -16.75
CA ILE A 52 -16.77 1.30 -15.99
C ILE A 52 -16.94 -0.06 -16.66
N THR A 53 -15.82 -0.72 -16.92
CA THR A 53 -15.78 -2.13 -17.33
C THR A 53 -15.34 -2.99 -16.16
N VAL A 54 -16.07 -4.08 -15.93
CA VAL A 54 -15.69 -5.09 -14.94
C VAL A 54 -14.85 -6.15 -15.63
N LEU A 55 -13.63 -6.36 -15.12
CA LEU A 55 -12.68 -7.36 -15.58
C LEU A 55 -12.81 -8.60 -14.68
N ARG A 56 -13.25 -9.71 -15.27
CA ARG A 56 -13.46 -10.97 -14.57
C ARG A 56 -12.25 -11.85 -14.70
N ARG A 57 -11.85 -12.54 -13.63
CA ARG A 57 -10.64 -13.39 -13.69
C ARG A 57 -10.77 -14.48 -14.76
N GLU A 58 -11.94 -15.11 -14.84
CA GLU A 58 -12.20 -16.24 -15.74
C GLU A 58 -12.25 -15.83 -17.23
N ASN A 59 -12.59 -14.56 -17.51
CA ASN A 59 -12.73 -14.04 -18.88
C ASN A 59 -11.75 -12.88 -19.16
N LEU A 60 -10.67 -12.78 -18.38
CA LEU A 60 -9.82 -11.58 -18.32
C LEU A 60 -9.30 -11.14 -19.68
N ASN A 61 -8.86 -12.08 -20.52
CA ASN A 61 -8.33 -11.77 -21.85
C ASN A 61 -9.38 -11.08 -22.73
N ASN A 62 -10.60 -11.64 -22.81
CA ASN A 62 -11.66 -11.08 -23.63
C ASN A 62 -12.19 -9.76 -23.06
N ASP A 63 -12.33 -9.66 -21.74
CA ASP A 63 -12.75 -8.43 -21.07
C ASP A 63 -11.75 -7.30 -21.34
N LEU A 64 -10.43 -7.59 -21.33
CA LEU A 64 -9.39 -6.61 -21.64
C LEU A 64 -9.38 -6.21 -23.13
N ILE A 65 -9.60 -7.15 -24.05
CA ILE A 65 -9.73 -6.84 -25.49
C ILE A 65 -10.91 -5.88 -25.69
N GLY A 66 -12.09 -6.22 -25.16
CA GLY A 66 -13.28 -5.38 -25.28
C GLY A 66 -13.10 -4.03 -24.60
N PHE A 67 -12.44 -3.98 -23.44
CA PHE A 67 -12.10 -2.74 -22.74
C PHE A 67 -11.26 -1.81 -23.61
N VAL A 68 -10.14 -2.29 -24.17
CA VAL A 68 -9.24 -1.47 -25.00
C VAL A 68 -9.92 -1.03 -26.30
N GLN A 69 -10.67 -1.92 -26.95
CA GLN A 69 -11.36 -1.62 -28.21
C GLN A 69 -12.48 -0.60 -28.03
N SER A 70 -13.34 -0.78 -27.03
CA SER A 70 -14.46 0.13 -26.77
C SER A 70 -14.00 1.51 -26.32
N SER A 71 -12.90 1.60 -25.57
CA SER A 71 -12.32 2.88 -25.15
C SER A 71 -11.46 3.53 -26.22
N GLN A 72 -11.05 2.77 -27.26
CA GLN A 72 -10.03 3.17 -28.23
C GLN A 72 -8.77 3.73 -27.55
N ALA A 73 -8.28 3.04 -26.52
CA ALA A 73 -7.17 3.55 -25.72
C ALA A 73 -5.84 3.54 -26.50
N ASP A 74 -5.12 4.65 -26.47
CA ASP A 74 -3.74 4.73 -26.92
C ASP A 74 -2.78 4.18 -25.86
N LEU A 75 -3.12 4.34 -24.59
CA LEU A 75 -2.34 3.95 -23.42
C LEU A 75 -3.25 3.34 -22.36
N VAL A 76 -2.83 2.25 -21.73
CA VAL A 76 -3.50 1.70 -20.55
C VAL A 76 -2.61 1.85 -19.34
N LEU A 77 -3.13 2.53 -18.31
CA LEU A 77 -2.50 2.62 -17.00
C LEU A 77 -3.10 1.58 -16.06
N VAL A 78 -2.28 0.96 -15.23
CA VAL A 78 -2.70 -0.04 -14.24
C VAL A 78 -2.24 0.41 -12.86
N LEU A 79 -3.14 0.37 -11.87
CA LEU A 79 -2.84 0.73 -10.48
C LEU A 79 -3.60 -0.19 -9.52
N GLY A 80 -2.88 -1.10 -8.85
CA GLY A 80 -3.47 -2.02 -7.88
C GLY A 80 -4.33 -3.13 -8.52
N CYS A 81 -4.03 -3.55 -9.76
CA CYS A 81 -4.71 -4.70 -10.36
C CYS A 81 -4.13 -6.01 -9.80
N PRO A 82 -4.96 -6.92 -9.24
CA PRO A 82 -4.48 -8.19 -8.69
C PRO A 82 -4.29 -9.27 -9.75
N PHE A 83 -4.52 -8.95 -11.03
CA PHE A 83 -4.49 -9.92 -12.12
C PHE A 83 -3.21 -9.82 -12.94
N LYS A 84 -2.72 -10.99 -13.35
CA LYS A 84 -1.66 -11.09 -14.35
C LYS A 84 -2.26 -10.75 -15.71
N ILE A 85 -1.81 -9.66 -16.33
CA ILE A 85 -2.31 -9.24 -17.65
C ILE A 85 -1.74 -10.18 -18.73
N PRO A 86 -2.58 -10.81 -19.58
CA PRO A 86 -2.11 -11.69 -20.65
C PRO A 86 -1.20 -10.97 -21.65
N ALA A 87 -0.14 -11.64 -22.12
CA ALA A 87 0.78 -11.05 -23.10
C ALA A 87 0.09 -10.62 -24.41
N SER A 88 -0.94 -11.35 -24.82
CA SER A 88 -1.77 -11.09 -26.01
C SER A 88 -2.43 -9.73 -26.03
N VAL A 89 -2.67 -9.10 -24.87
CA VAL A 89 -3.36 -7.80 -24.80
C VAL A 89 -2.43 -6.61 -24.58
N LEU A 90 -1.19 -6.85 -24.13
CA LEU A 90 -0.25 -5.79 -23.74
C LEU A 90 0.13 -4.85 -24.88
N THR A 91 0.02 -5.32 -26.13
CA THR A 91 0.37 -4.58 -27.35
C THR A 91 -0.84 -3.99 -28.08
N LEU A 92 -2.07 -4.19 -27.59
CA LEU A 92 -3.28 -3.65 -28.23
C LEU A 92 -3.30 -2.11 -28.28
N PRO A 93 -2.98 -1.38 -27.19
CA PRO A 93 -2.88 0.07 -27.23
C PRO A 93 -1.57 0.49 -27.92
N LYS A 94 -1.60 1.61 -28.66
CA LYS A 94 -0.43 2.16 -29.38
C LYS A 94 0.83 2.25 -28.51
N TYR A 95 0.69 2.71 -27.27
CA TYR A 95 1.78 2.86 -26.30
C TYR A 95 1.89 1.68 -25.33
N GLY A 96 0.94 0.75 -25.36
CA GLY A 96 0.89 -0.44 -24.50
C GLY A 96 0.35 -0.18 -23.10
N PHE A 97 0.72 -1.05 -22.18
CA PHE A 97 0.32 -1.03 -20.78
C PHE A 97 1.48 -0.58 -19.88
N PHE A 98 1.18 0.31 -18.93
CA PHE A 98 2.12 0.72 -17.88
C PHE A 98 1.48 0.53 -16.51
N ASN A 99 2.23 -0.07 -15.59
CA ASN A 99 1.79 -0.25 -14.21
C ASN A 99 2.43 0.82 -13.33
N ILE A 100 1.63 1.39 -12.44
CA ILE A 100 2.03 2.32 -11.39
C ILE A 100 2.17 1.49 -10.12
N HIS A 101 3.42 1.26 -9.72
CA HIS A 101 3.78 0.41 -8.59
C HIS A 101 4.29 1.27 -7.43
N PHE A 102 3.73 1.08 -6.24
CA PHE A 102 4.06 1.84 -5.04
C PHE A 102 5.26 1.25 -4.27
N GLY A 103 6.30 0.84 -5.01
CA GLY A 103 7.57 0.40 -4.44
C GLY A 103 8.74 0.55 -5.40
N SER A 104 9.95 0.47 -4.86
CA SER A 104 11.16 0.40 -5.69
C SER A 104 11.26 -0.95 -6.38
N LEU A 105 11.48 -0.93 -7.69
CA LEU A 105 11.71 -2.13 -8.48
C LEU A 105 13.22 -2.30 -8.76
N PRO A 106 13.75 -3.54 -8.75
CA PRO A 106 13.03 -4.82 -8.59
C PRO A 106 12.75 -5.23 -7.12
N LYS A 107 13.30 -4.51 -6.12
CA LYS A 107 13.37 -4.95 -4.72
C LYS A 107 12.01 -5.28 -4.09
N TYR A 108 10.98 -4.49 -4.37
CA TYR A 108 9.63 -4.65 -3.82
C TYR A 108 8.60 -5.01 -4.90
N ALA A 109 8.99 -5.77 -5.94
CA ALA A 109 8.05 -6.37 -6.87
C ALA A 109 7.02 -7.25 -6.12
N GLY A 110 5.74 -7.22 -6.50
CA GLY A 110 4.68 -7.99 -5.87
C GLY A 110 3.72 -7.19 -5.00
N ALA A 111 3.17 -7.83 -3.98
CA ALA A 111 1.98 -7.34 -3.31
C ALA A 111 2.29 -6.45 -2.09
N VAL A 112 1.51 -5.38 -1.96
CA VAL A 112 1.52 -4.45 -0.81
C VAL A 112 2.92 -3.84 -0.54
N PRO A 113 3.58 -3.26 -1.57
CA PRO A 113 4.96 -2.77 -1.45
C PRO A 113 5.16 -1.68 -0.38
N VAL A 114 4.14 -0.84 -0.13
CA VAL A 114 4.20 0.20 0.91
C VAL A 114 4.36 -0.43 2.31
N PHE A 115 3.66 -1.52 2.59
CA PHE A 115 3.80 -2.26 3.85
C PHE A 115 5.23 -2.77 4.03
N TRP A 116 5.78 -3.42 2.99
CA TRP A 116 7.11 -4.03 3.06
C TRP A 116 8.23 -2.99 3.19
N GLN A 117 8.14 -1.85 2.50
CA GLN A 117 9.12 -0.77 2.64
C GLN A 117 9.14 -0.19 4.06
N ILE A 118 7.96 0.05 4.66
CA ILE A 118 7.88 0.57 6.04
C ILE A 118 8.34 -0.49 7.04
N LYS A 119 7.84 -1.73 6.94
CA LYS A 119 8.21 -2.83 7.85
C LYS A 119 9.71 -3.09 7.84
N ASN A 120 10.35 -3.00 6.68
CA ASN A 120 11.79 -3.18 6.52
C ASN A 120 12.61 -1.93 6.90
N ARG A 121 11.95 -0.86 7.37
CA ARG A 121 12.57 0.41 7.80
C ARG A 121 13.41 1.05 6.69
N GLU A 122 12.93 1.02 5.46
CA GLU A 122 13.60 1.73 4.38
C GLU A 122 13.68 3.23 4.69
N PRO A 123 14.79 3.92 4.40
CA PRO A 123 14.90 5.36 4.59
C PRO A 123 14.05 6.14 3.57
N GLN A 124 13.73 5.50 2.44
CA GLN A 124 12.96 6.06 1.34
C GLN A 124 11.96 5.05 0.82
N CYS A 125 10.76 5.52 0.49
CA CYS A 125 9.84 4.77 -0.37
C CYS A 125 9.96 5.29 -1.81
N GLN A 126 9.51 4.49 -2.77
CA GLN A 126 9.53 4.87 -4.18
C GLN A 126 8.20 4.53 -4.86
N LEU A 127 7.75 5.42 -5.74
CA LEU A 127 6.75 5.12 -6.77
C LEU A 127 7.49 4.83 -8.08
N THR A 128 7.15 3.72 -8.72
CA THR A 128 7.77 3.30 -9.99
C THR A 128 6.68 3.12 -11.04
N ILE A 129 6.82 3.75 -12.20
CA ILE A 129 6.00 3.46 -13.38
C ILE A 129 6.86 2.64 -14.32
N HIS A 130 6.39 1.44 -14.67
CA HIS A 130 7.11 0.55 -15.56
C HIS A 130 6.21 0.05 -16.68
N LYS A 131 6.79 -0.19 -17.85
CA LYS A 131 6.10 -0.84 -18.96
C LYS A 131 5.79 -2.27 -18.54
N MET A 132 4.58 -2.74 -18.76
CA MET A 132 4.20 -4.10 -18.38
C MET A 132 4.73 -5.12 -19.40
N ASN A 133 5.15 -6.28 -18.89
CA ASN A 133 5.40 -7.48 -19.68
C ASN A 133 4.59 -8.64 -19.10
N GLU A 134 4.84 -9.85 -19.57
CA GLU A 134 4.14 -11.06 -19.12
C GLU A 134 4.49 -11.50 -17.69
N LYS A 135 5.36 -10.80 -16.96
CA LYS A 135 5.75 -11.11 -15.58
C LYS A 135 5.26 -10.00 -14.65
N PHE A 136 4.97 -10.34 -13.39
CA PHE A 136 4.56 -9.35 -12.40
C PHE A 136 5.73 -8.40 -12.08
N ASP A 137 5.47 -7.10 -12.22
CA ASP A 137 6.36 -6.00 -11.84
C ASP A 137 7.81 -6.10 -12.36
N ALA A 138 7.99 -6.76 -13.51
CA ALA A 138 9.30 -7.15 -14.04
C ALA A 138 9.63 -6.51 -15.40
N GLY A 139 8.78 -5.61 -15.88
CA GLY A 139 9.04 -4.89 -17.13
C GLY A 139 9.89 -3.65 -16.92
N ASP A 140 10.37 -3.07 -18.02
CA ASP A 140 11.33 -1.98 -17.97
C ASP A 140 10.74 -0.72 -17.33
N ILE A 141 11.55 -0.08 -16.49
CA ILE A 141 11.16 1.10 -15.73
C ILE A 141 11.15 2.32 -16.64
N ALA A 142 10.08 3.09 -16.57
CA ALA A 142 9.91 4.35 -17.30
C ALA A 142 10.15 5.57 -16.41
N ILE A 143 9.57 5.59 -15.21
CA ILE A 143 9.64 6.70 -14.25
C ILE A 143 9.87 6.15 -12.85
N GLU A 144 10.75 6.79 -12.08
CA GLU A 144 10.97 6.51 -10.66
C GLU A 144 10.84 7.83 -9.89
N ILE A 145 10.02 7.84 -8.83
CA ILE A 145 9.84 9.01 -7.96
C ILE A 145 10.14 8.58 -6.52
N PRO A 146 11.31 8.95 -5.97
CA PRO A 146 11.67 8.66 -4.59
C PRO A 146 10.99 9.62 -3.62
N PHE A 147 10.76 9.14 -2.39
CA PHE A 147 10.18 9.89 -1.28
C PHE A 147 10.92 9.56 0.00
N ASP A 148 11.46 10.59 0.66
CA ASP A 148 12.03 10.45 2.00
C ASP A 148 10.94 10.08 3.00
N LEU A 149 11.15 8.99 3.74
CA LEU A 149 10.23 8.57 4.78
C LEU A 149 10.45 9.40 6.03
N HIS A 150 9.47 10.24 6.36
CA HIS A 150 9.45 10.91 7.65
C HIS A 150 9.24 9.88 8.77
N LYS A 151 9.95 10.05 9.88
CA LYS A 151 9.96 9.08 11.01
C LYS A 151 8.59 8.68 11.53
N ASN A 152 7.56 9.52 11.38
CA ASN A 152 6.20 9.26 11.87
C ASN A 152 5.19 8.88 10.76
N GLN A 153 5.63 8.73 9.51
CA GLN A 153 4.71 8.35 8.43
C GLN A 153 4.22 6.91 8.61
N ILE A 154 2.92 6.75 8.40
CA ILE A 154 2.21 5.46 8.40
C ILE A 154 1.84 5.09 6.96
N TYR A 155 1.47 3.82 6.75
CA TYR A 155 1.03 3.30 5.45
C TYR A 155 -0.01 4.20 4.78
N GLY A 156 -1.05 4.60 5.51
CA GLY A 156 -2.13 5.42 4.95
C GLY A 156 -1.67 6.78 4.44
N ALA A 157 -0.72 7.42 5.13
CA ALA A 157 -0.17 8.70 4.70
C ALA A 157 0.61 8.56 3.38
N ILE A 158 1.38 7.48 3.24
CA ILE A 158 2.15 7.19 2.03
C ILE A 158 1.22 6.89 0.85
N GLU A 159 0.17 6.08 1.04
CA GLU A 159 -0.83 5.83 0.00
C GLU A 159 -1.46 7.12 -0.53
N VAL A 160 -1.83 8.05 0.36
CA VAL A 160 -2.39 9.35 -0.04
C VAL A 160 -1.37 10.14 -0.84
N MET A 161 -0.13 10.28 -0.34
CA MET A 161 0.93 11.00 -1.04
C MET A 161 1.23 10.38 -2.41
N PHE A 162 1.26 9.05 -2.50
CA PHE A 162 1.51 8.32 -3.74
C PHE A 162 0.37 8.46 -4.75
N GLY A 163 -0.88 8.51 -4.28
CA GLY A 163 -2.02 8.85 -5.13
C GLY A 163 -1.85 10.19 -5.83
N TYR A 164 -1.37 11.22 -5.12
CA TYR A 164 -1.05 12.52 -5.73
C TYR A 164 0.22 12.48 -6.61
N ALA A 165 1.28 11.81 -6.15
CA ALA A 165 2.53 11.66 -6.89
C ALA A 165 2.34 10.97 -8.25
N THR A 166 1.37 10.06 -8.33
CA THR A 166 0.99 9.37 -9.56
C THR A 166 0.66 10.35 -10.69
N ILE A 167 0.05 11.51 -10.38
CA ILE A 167 -0.26 12.54 -11.38
C ILE A 167 1.03 13.04 -12.05
N ASN A 168 2.04 13.39 -11.24
CA ASN A 168 3.33 13.85 -11.75
C ASN A 168 4.01 12.77 -12.59
N GLY A 169 4.05 11.53 -12.11
CA GLY A 169 4.64 10.42 -12.85
C GLY A 169 3.95 10.15 -14.18
N VAL A 170 2.62 10.16 -14.21
CA VAL A 170 1.83 9.97 -15.44
C VAL A 170 2.01 11.14 -16.39
N PHE A 171 2.06 12.38 -15.90
CA PHE A 171 2.36 13.55 -16.73
C PHE A 171 3.73 13.45 -17.41
N GLN A 172 4.77 13.06 -16.67
CA GLN A 172 6.10 12.83 -17.24
C GLN A 172 6.09 11.72 -18.30
N LEU A 173 5.40 10.60 -18.02
CA LEU A 173 5.24 9.51 -18.97
C LEU A 173 4.57 9.97 -20.26
N ILE A 174 3.44 10.70 -20.17
CA ILE A 174 2.69 11.20 -21.33
C ILE A 174 3.57 12.10 -22.19
N ASN A 175 4.28 13.05 -21.58
CA ASN A 175 5.15 13.97 -22.31
C ASN A 175 6.29 13.22 -23.03
N ALA A 176 6.90 12.24 -22.37
CA ALA A 176 7.97 11.44 -22.96
C ALA A 176 7.45 10.56 -24.12
N LEU A 177 6.25 9.99 -24.00
CA LEU A 177 5.61 9.20 -25.06
C LEU A 177 5.23 10.05 -26.28
N LEU A 178 4.66 11.24 -26.07
CA LEU A 178 4.28 12.15 -27.14
C LEU A 178 5.48 12.80 -27.82
N GLY A 179 6.52 13.12 -27.05
CA GLY A 179 7.77 13.69 -27.56
C GLY A 179 8.71 12.66 -28.22
N GLY A 180 8.43 11.36 -28.09
CA GLY A 180 9.31 10.30 -28.59
C GLY A 180 10.64 10.20 -27.83
N THR A 181 10.68 10.67 -26.58
CA THR A 181 11.88 10.74 -25.74
C THR A 181 11.88 9.72 -24.60
N LEU A 182 10.86 8.87 -24.52
CA LEU A 182 10.76 7.86 -23.46
C LEU A 182 11.95 6.91 -23.50
N THR A 183 12.71 6.90 -22.41
CA THR A 183 13.79 5.94 -22.18
C THR A 183 13.31 4.89 -21.18
N LEU A 184 13.52 3.62 -21.51
CA LEU A 184 13.19 2.49 -20.66
C LEU A 184 14.46 1.90 -20.05
N LYS A 185 14.46 1.75 -18.73
CA LYS A 185 15.57 1.17 -17.96
C LYS A 185 15.25 -0.27 -17.61
N ALA A 186 16.02 -1.20 -18.17
CA ALA A 186 15.91 -2.62 -17.85
C ALA A 186 16.20 -2.87 -16.36
N GLN A 187 15.42 -3.75 -15.75
CA GLN A 187 15.64 -4.16 -14.36
C GLN A 187 16.78 -5.21 -14.30
N THR A 188 17.86 -4.93 -13.57
CA THR A 188 19.08 -5.76 -13.57
C THR A 188 19.08 -6.93 -12.58
N LYS A 189 18.05 -7.05 -11.73
CA LYS A 189 17.93 -8.08 -10.67
C LYS A 189 16.48 -8.48 -10.41
N VAL A 190 15.73 -8.76 -11.48
CA VAL A 190 14.36 -9.27 -11.33
C VAL A 190 14.44 -10.66 -10.68
N SER A 191 14.08 -10.75 -9.41
CA SER A 191 13.92 -12.02 -8.71
C SER A 191 12.77 -12.82 -9.35
N GLU A 192 12.94 -14.13 -9.50
CA GLU A 192 11.82 -15.02 -9.86
C GLU A 192 10.74 -15.06 -8.76
N GLN A 193 11.11 -14.66 -7.54
CA GLN A 193 10.23 -14.58 -6.38
C GLN A 193 9.87 -13.12 -6.10
N TYR A 194 8.57 -12.82 -6.16
CA TYR A 194 7.99 -11.53 -5.79
C TYR A 194 7.64 -11.50 -4.29
N THR A 195 7.58 -10.29 -3.72
CA THR A 195 7.07 -10.07 -2.37
C THR A 195 5.61 -10.56 -2.30
N LYS A 196 5.36 -11.49 -1.39
CA LYS A 196 4.03 -12.05 -1.19
C LYS A 196 3.16 -11.06 -0.43
N ARG A 197 1.84 -11.18 -0.56
CA ARG A 197 0.91 -10.42 0.28
C ARG A 197 1.19 -10.78 1.75
N PRO A 198 1.32 -9.80 2.66
CA PRO A 198 1.60 -10.06 4.07
C PRO A 198 0.58 -11.04 4.65
N GLN A 199 1.08 -12.02 5.41
CA GLN A 199 0.26 -12.99 6.14
C GLN A 199 0.17 -12.61 7.62
N MET A 200 -0.67 -13.29 8.38
CA MET A 200 -0.88 -12.99 9.82
C MET A 200 0.44 -12.92 10.60
N GLN A 201 1.37 -13.85 10.35
CA GLN A 201 2.70 -13.87 10.97
C GLN A 201 3.56 -12.63 10.67
N ASP A 202 3.33 -11.96 9.54
CA ASP A 202 4.05 -10.74 9.18
C ASP A 202 3.53 -9.51 9.93
N MET A 203 2.37 -9.63 10.56
CA MET A 203 1.59 -8.53 11.13
C MET A 203 1.43 -8.64 12.65
N ILE A 204 1.99 -9.67 13.28
CA ILE A 204 1.96 -9.89 14.73
C ILE A 204 3.23 -9.34 15.37
N VAL A 205 3.05 -8.60 16.46
CA VAL A 205 4.13 -8.14 17.33
C VAL A 205 4.68 -9.33 18.11
N ASP A 206 6.00 -9.54 18.00
CA ASP A 206 6.73 -10.55 18.75
C ASP A 206 7.81 -9.89 19.62
N PHE A 207 7.44 -9.54 20.86
CA PHE A 207 8.35 -8.92 21.82
C PHE A 207 9.58 -9.77 22.14
N LYS A 208 9.58 -11.08 21.85
CA LYS A 208 10.74 -11.95 22.12
C LYS A 208 11.83 -11.80 21.06
N ASN A 209 11.46 -11.43 19.84
CA ASN A 209 12.37 -11.45 18.69
C ASN A 209 12.46 -10.10 17.95
N MET A 210 11.64 -9.11 18.31
CA MET A 210 11.65 -7.78 17.69
C MET A 210 12.17 -6.72 18.67
N SER A 211 13.03 -5.84 18.16
CA SER A 211 13.37 -4.56 18.80
C SER A 211 12.16 -3.63 18.86
N ALA A 212 12.16 -2.62 19.75
CA ALA A 212 11.07 -1.66 19.82
C ALA A 212 10.93 -0.87 18.50
N ALA A 213 12.06 -0.58 17.83
CA ALA A 213 12.06 0.06 16.52
C ALA A 213 11.39 -0.79 15.43
N GLU A 214 11.57 -2.12 15.43
CA GLU A 214 10.89 -3.04 14.50
C GLU A 214 9.39 -3.10 14.78
N ILE A 215 8.99 -3.13 16.05
CA ILE A 215 7.58 -3.10 16.43
C ILE A 215 6.93 -1.80 15.98
N VAL A 216 7.58 -0.65 16.20
CA VAL A 216 7.10 0.66 15.73
C VAL A 216 6.96 0.69 14.21
N ALA A 217 7.93 0.14 13.48
CA ALA A 217 7.86 0.04 12.01
C ALA A 217 6.68 -0.82 11.57
N LEU A 218 6.45 -1.95 12.24
CA LEU A 218 5.30 -2.83 11.97
C LEU A 218 3.96 -2.13 12.24
N VAL A 219 3.84 -1.41 13.35
CA VAL A 219 2.65 -0.61 13.70
C VAL A 219 2.34 0.40 12.58
N LYS A 220 3.36 1.13 12.11
CA LYS A 220 3.22 2.10 11.00
C LYS A 220 2.84 1.44 9.69
N ALA A 221 3.44 0.29 9.37
CA ALA A 221 3.15 -0.48 8.16
C ALA A 221 1.71 -1.01 8.12
N CYS A 222 1.13 -1.32 9.28
CA CYS A 222 -0.23 -1.85 9.40
C CYS A 222 -1.32 -0.78 9.48
N ASN A 223 -1.00 0.51 9.65
CA ASN A 223 -1.99 1.58 9.88
C ASN A 223 -2.27 2.43 8.62
N PRO A 224 -3.49 2.45 8.07
CA PRO A 224 -4.71 1.75 8.51
C PRO A 224 -4.95 0.42 7.78
N TRP A 225 -4.07 0.02 6.87
CA TRP A 225 -4.29 -1.11 5.94
C TRP A 225 -4.74 -2.42 6.62
N ASN A 226 -4.11 -2.77 7.74
CA ASN A 226 -4.49 -3.91 8.58
C ASN A 226 -5.16 -3.48 9.90
N LYS A 227 -5.58 -2.21 10.02
CA LYS A 227 -6.11 -1.61 11.26
C LYS A 227 -5.14 -1.74 12.46
N GLY A 228 -3.83 -1.73 12.21
CA GLY A 228 -2.78 -1.83 13.23
C GLY A 228 -2.08 -3.19 13.30
N ALA A 229 -0.97 -3.24 14.04
CA ALA A 229 -0.18 -4.46 14.25
C ALA A 229 -0.82 -5.32 15.34
N ALA A 230 -1.02 -6.61 15.08
CA ALA A 230 -1.70 -7.51 15.99
C ALA A 230 -0.81 -7.84 17.20
N VAL A 231 -1.40 -7.84 18.40
CA VAL A 231 -0.73 -8.25 19.63
C VAL A 231 -1.70 -9.07 20.47
N LYS A 232 -1.20 -10.11 21.14
CA LYS A 232 -2.02 -10.97 21.99
C LYS A 232 -2.09 -10.40 23.41
N PHE A 233 -3.28 -10.38 23.98
CA PHE A 233 -3.52 -10.03 25.39
C PHE A 233 -4.63 -10.93 25.95
N LYS A 234 -4.34 -11.62 27.07
CA LYS A 234 -5.30 -12.51 27.76
C LYS A 234 -6.06 -13.47 26.83
N GLY A 235 -5.38 -14.01 25.81
CA GLY A 235 -5.94 -14.97 24.86
C GLY A 235 -6.62 -14.37 23.62
N ALA A 236 -6.85 -13.05 23.58
CA ALA A 236 -7.45 -12.34 22.46
C ALA A 236 -6.41 -11.52 21.68
N PHE A 237 -6.73 -11.17 20.43
CA PHE A 237 -5.94 -10.21 19.65
C PHE A 237 -6.50 -8.80 19.80
N LEU A 238 -5.59 -7.87 20.07
CA LEU A 238 -5.78 -6.44 19.94
C LEU A 238 -4.88 -5.94 18.80
N LYS A 239 -5.11 -4.73 18.29
CA LYS A 239 -4.21 -4.13 17.29
C LYS A 239 -3.65 -2.82 17.78
N ILE A 240 -2.33 -2.66 17.73
CA ILE A 240 -1.64 -1.41 18.06
C ILE A 240 -1.69 -0.51 16.82
N LEU A 241 -2.27 0.68 16.97
CA LEU A 241 -2.42 1.66 15.90
C LEU A 241 -1.33 2.72 15.90
N GLU A 242 -0.87 3.11 17.09
CA GLU A 242 0.15 4.13 17.27
C GLU A 242 1.07 3.73 18.41
N ALA A 243 2.37 3.76 18.12
CA ALA A 243 3.40 3.53 19.11
C ALA A 243 4.68 4.30 18.76
N LYS A 244 5.42 4.65 19.81
CA LYS A 244 6.77 5.21 19.73
C LYS A 244 7.71 4.40 20.62
N THR A 245 9.01 4.52 20.37
CA THR A 245 10.04 3.92 21.22
C THR A 245 10.78 5.00 22.00
N VAL A 246 11.17 4.68 23.22
CA VAL A 246 12.13 5.45 24.01
C VAL A 246 13.17 4.50 24.61
N ILE A 247 14.40 4.99 24.72
CA ILE A 247 15.42 4.32 25.52
C ILE A 247 15.14 4.71 26.97
N ALA A 248 14.86 3.73 27.82
CA ALA A 248 14.67 3.96 29.25
C ALA A 248 15.97 3.67 30.02
N ALA A 249 16.02 4.11 31.28
CA ALA A 249 16.99 3.58 32.23
C ALA A 249 16.72 2.08 32.47
N GLU A 250 17.73 1.31 32.91
CA GLU A 250 17.69 -0.16 33.12
C GLU A 250 16.29 -0.71 33.41
N ILE A 251 15.73 -1.49 32.48
CA ILE A 251 14.40 -2.06 32.62
C ILE A 251 14.54 -3.46 33.20
N LYS A 252 14.18 -3.63 34.49
CA LYS A 252 14.13 -4.94 35.14
C LYS A 252 12.79 -5.66 34.88
N ALA A 253 12.43 -5.85 33.61
CA ALA A 253 11.21 -6.55 33.21
C ALA A 253 11.44 -7.39 31.94
N LEU A 254 10.65 -8.44 31.73
CA LEU A 254 10.77 -9.27 30.53
C LEU A 254 10.10 -8.57 29.33
N PRO A 255 10.61 -8.77 28.10
CA PRO A 255 9.96 -8.24 26.91
C PRO A 255 8.49 -8.64 26.83
N GLY A 256 7.63 -7.66 26.53
CA GLY A 256 6.18 -7.80 26.51
C GLY A 256 5.50 -7.46 27.84
N ASN A 257 6.23 -7.33 28.95
CA ASN A 257 5.62 -6.90 30.21
C ASN A 257 5.22 -5.42 30.18
N ILE A 258 4.01 -5.12 30.66
CA ILE A 258 3.56 -3.75 30.91
C ILE A 258 4.26 -3.23 32.17
N ILE A 259 5.08 -2.18 32.02
CA ILE A 259 5.90 -1.61 33.10
C ILE A 259 5.28 -0.33 33.68
N LEU A 260 4.51 0.40 32.89
CA LEU A 260 3.82 1.61 33.32
C LEU A 260 2.52 1.78 32.52
N ILE A 261 1.49 2.26 33.20
CA ILE A 261 0.23 2.70 32.60
C ILE A 261 -0.02 4.11 33.11
N ASN A 262 -0.22 5.06 32.20
CA ASN A 262 -0.70 6.40 32.52
C ASN A 262 -2.04 6.66 31.81
N SER A 263 -2.63 7.84 32.00
CA SER A 263 -3.94 8.18 31.43
C SER A 263 -3.98 8.17 29.89
N SER A 264 -2.84 8.12 29.20
CA SER A 264 -2.79 8.17 27.73
C SER A 264 -1.89 7.15 27.06
N GLU A 265 -1.10 6.40 27.83
CA GLU A 265 -0.04 5.56 27.30
C GLU A 265 0.11 4.28 28.10
N ILE A 266 0.45 3.20 27.38
CA ILE A 266 0.87 1.92 27.95
C ILE A 266 2.32 1.70 27.56
N HIS A 267 3.18 1.54 28.56
CA HIS A 267 4.60 1.35 28.39
C HIS A 267 4.92 -0.13 28.57
N VAL A 268 5.58 -0.71 27.57
CA VAL A 268 5.85 -2.14 27.48
C VAL A 268 7.35 -2.34 27.31
N ALA A 269 7.95 -3.19 28.14
CA ALA A 269 9.35 -3.55 28.02
C ALA A 269 9.63 -4.27 26.69
N CYS A 270 10.74 -3.94 26.05
CA CYS A 270 11.24 -4.57 24.84
C CYS A 270 12.64 -5.15 25.06
N LEU A 271 13.20 -5.77 24.01
CA LEU A 271 14.60 -6.18 24.01
C LEU A 271 15.54 -4.98 24.18
N GLY A 272 16.69 -5.21 24.83
CA GLY A 272 17.80 -4.23 24.89
C GLY A 272 17.49 -2.96 25.69
N ASP A 273 16.75 -3.07 26.81
CA ASP A 273 16.35 -1.94 27.67
C ASP A 273 15.54 -0.84 26.94
N GLU A 274 14.90 -1.19 25.82
CA GLU A 274 13.97 -0.31 25.13
C GLU A 274 12.56 -0.40 25.72
N THR A 275 11.81 0.70 25.63
CA THR A 275 10.38 0.73 25.96
C THR A 275 9.55 1.08 24.73
N LEU A 276 8.55 0.26 24.43
CA LEU A 276 7.48 0.61 23.51
C LEU A 276 6.38 1.37 24.26
N ILE A 277 6.06 2.56 23.79
CA ILE A 277 4.95 3.37 24.29
C ILE A 277 3.79 3.26 23.31
N ILE A 278 2.73 2.58 23.70
CA ILE A 278 1.49 2.42 22.94
C ILE A 278 0.56 3.59 23.27
N GLN A 279 0.05 4.26 22.24
CA GLN A 279 -0.79 5.47 22.36
C GLN A 279 -2.20 5.29 21.80
N ALA A 280 -2.39 4.29 20.92
CA ALA A 280 -3.69 3.98 20.35
C ALA A 280 -3.83 2.47 20.07
N ILE A 281 -5.01 1.92 20.38
CA ILE A 281 -5.36 0.52 20.16
C ILE A 281 -6.67 0.44 19.36
N TYR A 282 -6.77 -0.55 18.49
CA TYR A 282 -7.99 -0.97 17.82
C TYR A 282 -8.44 -2.34 18.31
N THR A 283 -9.75 -2.47 18.45
CA THR A 283 -10.49 -3.73 18.59
C THR A 283 -11.64 -3.72 17.59
N GLU A 284 -12.29 -4.85 17.34
CA GLU A 284 -13.49 -4.88 16.51
C GLU A 284 -14.65 -4.03 17.10
N GLN A 285 -14.54 -3.65 18.38
CA GLN A 285 -15.50 -2.81 19.10
C GLN A 285 -15.16 -1.31 19.03
N GLY A 286 -13.99 -0.94 18.49
CA GLY A 286 -13.65 0.47 18.25
C GLY A 286 -12.18 0.83 18.47
N TYR A 287 -11.94 2.13 18.39
CA TYR A 287 -10.65 2.79 18.56
C TYR A 287 -10.54 3.34 19.99
N MET A 288 -9.43 3.05 20.67
CA MET A 288 -9.19 3.46 22.04
C MET A 288 -7.89 4.25 22.11
N VAL A 289 -7.97 5.45 22.66
CA VAL A 289 -6.88 6.41 22.88
C VAL A 289 -7.07 7.04 24.25
N GLY A 290 -6.02 7.61 24.83
CA GLY A 290 -6.18 8.28 26.11
C GLY A 290 -6.68 7.31 27.20
N GLU A 291 -7.56 7.83 28.06
CA GLU A 291 -8.10 7.09 29.21
C GLU A 291 -8.95 5.89 28.78
N ASN A 292 -9.49 5.91 27.55
CA ASN A 292 -10.27 4.80 27.01
C ASN A 292 -9.42 3.53 26.89
N MET A 293 -8.10 3.62 26.67
CA MET A 293 -7.26 2.41 26.64
C MET A 293 -7.20 1.71 28.00
N ALA A 294 -7.23 2.45 29.11
CA ALA A 294 -7.20 1.87 30.45
C ALA A 294 -8.46 1.04 30.76
N THR A 295 -9.57 1.32 30.09
CA THR A 295 -10.84 0.58 30.26
C THR A 295 -10.76 -0.88 29.80
N LEU A 296 -9.73 -1.26 29.02
CA LEU A 296 -9.45 -2.64 28.61
C LEU A 296 -8.93 -3.52 29.76
N GLY A 297 -8.68 -2.96 30.95
CA GLY A 297 -8.29 -3.72 32.13
C GLY A 297 -6.84 -4.23 32.08
N PHE A 298 -5.96 -3.48 31.44
CA PHE A 298 -4.51 -3.69 31.55
C PHE A 298 -4.04 -3.44 32.98
N LYS A 299 -3.08 -4.23 33.45
CA LYS A 299 -2.42 -4.05 34.73
C LYS A 299 -0.90 -4.03 34.54
N ILE A 300 -0.20 -3.30 35.40
CA ILE A 300 1.26 -3.40 35.48
C ILE A 300 1.62 -4.86 35.81
N GLY A 301 2.59 -5.41 35.08
CA GLY A 301 2.99 -6.82 35.14
C GLY A 301 2.22 -7.76 34.22
N ASP A 302 1.14 -7.32 33.57
CA ASP A 302 0.51 -8.11 32.49
C ASP A 302 1.50 -8.25 31.31
N THR A 303 1.39 -9.34 30.55
CA THR A 303 2.21 -9.60 29.36
C THR A 303 1.40 -9.42 28.08
N LEU A 304 1.98 -8.69 27.13
CA LEU A 304 1.57 -8.63 25.73
C LEU A 304 2.44 -9.60 24.91
N GLY A 305 1.82 -10.44 24.08
CA GLY A 305 2.48 -11.49 23.31
C GLY A 305 2.02 -12.90 23.66
#